data_AF-A0A2T4VHF3-F1
#
_entry.id   AF-A0A2T4VHF3-F1
#
_cell.length_a   1.000
_cell.length_b   1.000
_cell.length_c   1.000
_cell.angle_alpha   90.00
_cell.angle_beta   90.00
_cell.angle_gamma   90.00
#
_symmetry.space_group_name_H-M   'P 1'
#
loop_
_entity.id
_entity.type
_entity.pdbx_description
1 polymer ?
#
loop_
_entity_poly.entity_id
_entity_poly.type
_entity_poly.pdbx_seq_one_letter_code
_entity_poly.pdbx_strand_id
1 'polypeptide(L)'
;MSDFGRYANVSDAILAACPVILRQPHAMIPVPRNHQDFSVYWKTASEYCAWLYSVDGEHVEMSLLTTSPVQDDPSRRRCDLPAHVADKRHSDAAVAYLVMLHNHPGGDSISLPELYAIAGMARIHGPTTRVRGQQVSISIAAFFGRERDGKPECAGFYHYVPARSDEIIRYTLDEGRLKKNVVARVAWSSDGTPKIQPIEERP
;
A
#
# COMPACT_ATOMS: atom_id res chain seq x y z
N MET A 1 9.93 8.13 14.48
CA MET A 1 8.95 7.03 14.45
C MET A 1 9.32 6.03 15.55
N SER A 2 8.74 6.18 16.73
CA SER A 2 8.51 5.12 17.74
C SER A 2 7.02 4.78 17.58
N ASP A 3 6.50 3.60 17.27
CA ASP A 3 6.94 2.22 17.43
C ASP A 3 6.29 1.34 16.35
N PHE A 4 6.80 1.35 15.10
CA PHE A 4 6.43 0.25 14.19
C PHE A 4 7.22 -0.98 14.65
N GLY A 5 6.52 -1.98 15.17
CA GLY A 5 7.13 -3.15 15.80
C GLY A 5 7.85 -4.08 14.82
N ARG A 6 8.56 -5.07 15.38
CA ARG A 6 9.09 -6.21 14.62
C ARG A 6 8.00 -7.28 14.55
N TYR A 7 7.51 -7.58 13.36
CA TYR A 7 6.42 -8.53 13.15
C TYR A 7 6.94 -9.84 12.61
N ALA A 8 6.41 -10.95 13.10
CA ALA A 8 6.77 -12.28 12.62
C ALA A 8 6.05 -12.66 11.30
N ASN A 9 4.96 -11.96 10.97
CA ASN A 9 4.10 -12.21 9.82
C ASN A 9 3.84 -10.93 9.01
N VAL A 10 3.83 -11.04 7.68
CA VAL A 10 3.56 -9.92 6.77
C VAL A 10 2.16 -9.34 6.96
N SER A 11 1.14 -10.19 7.14
CA SER A 11 -0.25 -9.73 7.31
C SER A 11 -0.42 -8.84 8.56
N ASP A 12 0.19 -9.23 9.68
CA ASP A 12 0.14 -8.44 10.92
C ASP A 12 0.84 -7.09 10.74
N ALA A 13 1.97 -7.08 10.01
CA ALA A 13 2.69 -5.86 9.68
C ALA A 13 1.88 -4.91 8.78
N ILE A 14 1.15 -5.44 7.79
CA ILE A 14 0.24 -4.64 6.94
C ILE A 14 -0.84 -3.99 7.81
N LEU A 15 -1.47 -4.76 8.72
CA LEU A 15 -2.53 -4.23 9.59
C LEU A 15 -2.02 -3.17 10.55
N ALA A 16 -0.82 -3.36 11.09
CA ALA A 16 -0.17 -2.37 11.95
C ALA A 16 0.23 -1.09 11.20
N ALA A 17 0.55 -1.19 9.91
CA ALA A 17 0.98 -0.03 9.12
C ALA A 17 -0.17 0.91 8.79
N CYS A 18 -1.37 0.37 8.59
CA CYS A 18 -2.55 1.15 8.19
C CYS A 18 -2.81 2.38 9.10
N PRO A 19 -2.94 2.26 10.44
CA PRO A 19 -3.13 3.43 11.30
C PRO A 19 -1.90 4.33 11.36
N VAL A 20 -0.69 3.83 11.12
CA VAL A 20 0.53 4.67 11.13
C VAL A 20 0.53 5.63 9.93
N ILE A 21 0.19 5.11 8.75
CA ILE A 21 0.11 5.88 7.51
C ILE A 21 -1.10 6.82 7.51
N LEU A 22 -2.29 6.33 7.89
CA LEU A 22 -3.52 7.14 7.81
C LEU A 22 -3.64 8.23 8.89
N ARG A 23 -2.84 8.16 9.96
CA ARG A 23 -2.74 9.24 10.96
C ARG A 23 -1.83 10.38 10.52
N GLN A 24 -1.12 10.26 9.40
CA GLN A 24 -0.32 11.37 8.91
C GLN A 24 -1.23 12.52 8.43
N PRO A 25 -0.75 13.76 8.50
CA PRO A 25 -1.49 14.92 8.02
C PRO A 25 -1.97 14.72 6.58
N HIS A 26 -3.26 14.96 6.34
CA HIS A 26 -3.88 14.91 5.01
C HIS A 26 -3.78 13.56 4.27
N ALA A 27 -3.51 12.45 4.98
CA ALA A 27 -3.47 11.11 4.41
C ALA A 27 -4.85 10.58 3.95
N MET A 28 -5.93 11.26 4.32
CA MET A 28 -7.28 10.91 3.87
C MET A 28 -8.12 12.16 3.61
N ILE A 29 -9.10 12.02 2.72
CA ILE A 29 -10.12 13.01 2.46
C ILE A 29 -11.37 12.64 3.28
N PRO A 30 -11.89 13.53 4.13
CA PRO A 30 -12.99 13.22 5.05
C PRO A 30 -14.37 13.23 4.38
N VAL A 31 -14.44 13.54 3.07
CA VAL A 31 -15.68 13.67 2.31
C VAL A 31 -15.70 12.75 1.09
N PRO A 32 -16.88 12.27 0.66
CA PRO A 32 -16.97 11.43 -0.53
C PRO A 32 -16.62 12.21 -1.81
N ARG A 33 -16.27 11.48 -2.87
CA ARG A 33 -15.86 12.03 -4.18
C ARG A 33 -16.89 12.96 -4.83
N ASN A 34 -18.17 12.78 -4.53
CA ASN A 34 -19.27 13.60 -5.04
C ASN A 34 -19.59 14.83 -4.17
N HIS A 35 -18.88 15.04 -3.06
CA HIS A 35 -19.05 16.22 -2.20
C HIS A 35 -18.47 17.47 -2.87
N GLN A 36 -19.13 18.62 -2.71
CA GLN A 36 -18.69 19.90 -3.32
C GLN A 36 -17.25 20.28 -2.93
N ASP A 37 -16.87 19.99 -1.69
CA ASP A 37 -15.55 20.33 -1.14
C ASP A 37 -14.47 19.30 -1.46
N PHE A 38 -14.79 18.19 -2.14
CA PHE A 38 -13.80 17.16 -2.46
C PHE A 38 -12.60 17.73 -3.21
N SER A 39 -12.84 18.64 -4.16
CA SER A 39 -11.77 19.29 -4.93
C SER A 39 -10.82 20.14 -4.08
N VAL A 40 -11.30 20.69 -2.97
CA VAL A 40 -10.48 21.46 -2.02
C VAL A 40 -9.61 20.51 -1.22
N TYR A 41 -10.21 19.48 -0.63
CA TYR A 41 -9.46 18.45 0.11
C TYR A 41 -8.45 17.71 -0.78
N TRP A 42 -8.80 17.45 -2.04
CA TRP A 42 -7.91 16.81 -3.01
C TRP A 42 -6.63 17.61 -3.24
N LYS A 43 -6.69 18.95 -3.20
CA LYS A 43 -5.52 19.80 -3.39
C LYS A 43 -4.53 19.71 -2.22
N THR A 44 -5.02 19.43 -1.01
CA THR A 44 -4.19 19.36 0.20
C THR A 44 -3.86 17.93 0.63
N ALA A 45 -4.47 16.92 0.01
CA ALA A 45 -4.23 15.52 0.32
C ALA A 45 -2.77 15.12 0.04
N SER A 46 -2.25 14.18 0.82
CA SER A 46 -0.89 13.66 0.67
C SER A 46 -0.90 12.14 0.58
N GLU A 47 -0.08 11.61 -0.32
CA GLU A 47 0.26 10.19 -0.35
C GLU A 47 1.56 9.95 0.42
N TYR A 48 1.53 8.97 1.30
CA TYR A 48 2.66 8.50 2.08
C TYR A 48 2.98 7.08 1.67
N CYS A 49 4.27 6.77 1.57
CA CYS A 49 4.73 5.48 1.11
C CYS A 49 5.73 4.86 2.05
N ALA A 50 5.73 3.53 2.15
CA ALA A 50 6.77 2.80 2.86
C ALA A 50 6.99 1.41 2.27
N TRP A 51 8.15 0.85 2.57
CA TRP A 51 8.39 -0.58 2.41
C TRP A 51 8.03 -1.32 3.70
N LEU A 52 7.38 -2.48 3.57
CA LEU A 52 7.62 -3.59 4.48
C LEU A 52 8.80 -4.40 3.96
N TYR A 53 9.78 -4.62 4.83
CA TYR A 53 11.04 -5.26 4.49
C TYR A 53 11.58 -6.08 5.66
N SER A 54 12.57 -6.92 5.39
CA SER A 54 13.31 -7.67 6.41
C SER A 54 14.81 -7.50 6.22
N VAL A 55 15.52 -7.30 7.32
CA VAL A 55 16.99 -7.19 7.36
C VAL A 55 17.63 -8.51 7.79
N ASP A 56 17.00 -9.23 8.71
CA ASP A 56 17.50 -10.49 9.27
C ASP A 56 16.90 -11.73 8.60
N GLY A 57 15.94 -11.55 7.69
CA GLY A 57 15.19 -12.63 7.08
C GLY A 57 14.18 -13.28 8.04
N GLU A 58 14.03 -12.78 9.27
CA GLU A 58 13.19 -13.38 10.31
C GLU A 58 12.02 -12.45 10.69
N HIS A 59 12.26 -11.15 10.75
CA HIS A 59 11.27 -10.17 11.17
C HIS A 59 10.95 -9.18 10.05
N VAL A 60 9.70 -8.76 10.02
CA VAL A 60 9.19 -7.73 9.12
C VAL A 60 9.17 -6.40 9.85
N GLU A 61 9.74 -5.39 9.20
CA GLU A 61 9.79 -4.00 9.65
C GLU A 61 9.24 -3.07 8.58
N MET A 62 8.94 -1.83 8.96
CA MET A 62 8.53 -0.78 8.03
C MET A 62 9.63 0.27 7.91
N SER A 63 9.90 0.69 6.68
CA SER A 63 10.80 1.81 6.41
C SER A 63 10.24 3.11 6.99
N LEU A 64 11.07 4.16 7.02
CA LEU A 64 10.55 5.51 7.20
C LEU A 64 9.55 5.84 6.09
N LEU A 65 8.55 6.65 6.43
CA LEU A 65 7.59 7.17 5.45
C LEU A 65 8.33 8.07 4.46
N THR A 66 8.14 7.78 3.18
CA THR A 66 8.63 8.61 2.08
C THR A 66 7.57 9.61 1.69
N THR A 67 7.98 10.88 1.60
CA THR A 67 7.23 11.98 1.00
C THR A 67 8.13 12.65 -0.02
N SER A 68 7.56 13.11 -1.13
CA SER A 68 8.29 13.78 -2.21
C SER A 68 7.40 14.84 -2.86
N PRO A 69 7.98 15.86 -3.51
CA PRO A 69 7.19 16.86 -4.23
C PRO A 69 6.26 16.26 -5.31
N VAL A 70 6.58 15.07 -5.84
CA VAL A 70 5.72 14.34 -6.79
C VAL A 70 4.49 13.75 -6.09
N GLN A 71 4.62 13.31 -4.84
CA GLN A 71 3.51 12.86 -4.00
C GLN A 71 2.58 14.02 -3.59
N ASP A 72 3.10 15.25 -3.56
CA ASP A 72 2.34 16.45 -3.19
C ASP A 72 1.66 17.14 -4.39
N ASP A 73 2.03 16.80 -5.63
CA ASP A 73 1.40 17.35 -6.85
C ASP A 73 -0.01 16.75 -7.06
N PRO A 74 -1.10 17.55 -6.95
CA PRO A 74 -2.46 17.03 -7.09
C PRO A 74 -2.79 16.45 -8.48
N SER A 75 -1.97 16.74 -9.50
CA SER A 75 -2.11 16.24 -10.87
C SER A 75 -1.30 14.96 -11.13
N ARG A 76 -0.33 14.64 -10.27
CA ARG A 76 0.60 13.52 -10.43
C ARG A 76 0.75 12.67 -9.17
N ARG A 77 -0.12 12.90 -8.17
CA ARG A 77 -0.11 12.23 -6.87
C ARG A 77 -0.03 10.73 -7.09
N ARG A 78 1.13 10.20 -6.73
CA ARG A 78 1.47 8.80 -6.83
C ARG A 78 2.56 8.51 -5.83
N CYS A 79 2.57 7.29 -5.36
CA CYS A 79 3.62 6.79 -4.51
C CYS A 79 4.98 6.80 -5.24
N ASP A 80 5.96 7.53 -4.69
CA ASP A 80 7.34 7.61 -5.21
C ASP A 80 8.30 6.92 -4.24
N LEU A 81 8.07 5.62 -4.04
CA LEU A 81 8.84 4.81 -3.11
C LEU A 81 10.20 4.45 -3.72
N PRO A 82 11.34 4.76 -3.06
CA PRO A 82 12.65 4.38 -3.57
C PRO A 82 12.77 2.86 -3.65
N ALA A 83 13.50 2.37 -4.65
CA ALA A 83 13.77 0.93 -4.80
C ALA A 83 14.53 0.35 -3.60
N HIS A 84 15.39 1.15 -2.95
CA HIS A 84 16.16 0.68 -1.80
C HIS A 84 15.81 1.45 -0.54
N VAL A 85 15.61 0.72 0.56
CA VAL A 85 15.42 1.31 1.89
C VAL A 85 16.76 1.84 2.39
N ALA A 86 16.83 3.13 2.67
CA ALA A 86 17.93 3.74 3.42
C ALA A 86 17.50 3.94 4.87
N ASP A 87 17.71 2.92 5.70
CA ASP A 87 17.34 2.97 7.12
C ASP A 87 18.57 3.15 8.01
N LYS A 88 18.71 4.30 8.67
CA LYS A 88 19.84 4.53 9.58
C LYS A 88 19.85 3.59 10.79
N ARG A 89 18.72 2.94 11.10
CA ARG A 89 18.63 1.90 12.15
C ARG A 89 19.36 0.62 11.74
N HIS A 90 19.50 0.38 10.43
CA HIS A 90 20.10 -0.81 9.85
C HIS A 90 21.04 -0.40 8.73
N SER A 91 22.34 -0.34 9.02
CA SER A 91 23.36 -0.03 8.01
C SER A 91 23.47 -1.07 6.88
N ASP A 92 22.91 -2.26 7.10
CA ASP A 92 22.90 -3.35 6.15
C ASP A 92 21.77 -3.18 5.14
N ALA A 93 22.03 -3.55 3.89
CA ALA A 93 20.99 -3.60 2.87
C ALA A 93 19.91 -4.62 3.28
N ALA A 94 18.65 -4.26 3.10
CA ALA A 94 17.53 -5.18 3.31
C ALA A 94 17.74 -6.48 2.50
N VAL A 95 17.59 -7.61 3.17
CA VAL A 95 17.70 -8.93 2.54
C VAL A 95 16.40 -9.35 1.85
N ALA A 96 15.27 -8.73 2.22
CA ALA A 96 13.98 -9.01 1.61
C ALA A 96 13.06 -7.77 1.54
N TYR A 97 12.57 -7.46 0.34
CA TYR A 97 11.52 -6.46 0.08
C TYR A 97 10.19 -7.18 -0.10
N LEU A 98 9.16 -6.81 0.66
CA LEU A 98 7.96 -7.64 0.83
C LEU A 98 6.69 -6.97 0.32
N VAL A 99 6.42 -5.74 0.79
CA VAL A 99 5.18 -5.04 0.46
C VAL A 99 5.46 -3.56 0.25
N MET A 100 5.07 -3.04 -0.91
CA MET A 100 4.95 -1.61 -1.15
C MET A 100 3.67 -1.12 -0.49
N LEU A 101 3.79 -0.24 0.49
CA LEU A 101 2.68 0.34 1.23
C LEU A 101 2.43 1.78 0.77
N HIS A 102 1.17 2.16 0.64
CA HIS A 102 0.77 3.56 0.53
C HIS A 102 -0.69 3.77 0.92
N ASN A 103 -1.14 5.03 1.01
CA ASN A 103 -2.56 5.37 1.16
C ASN A 103 -3.16 5.90 -0.15
N HIS A 104 -4.47 5.72 -0.28
CA HIS A 104 -5.31 6.43 -1.26
C HIS A 104 -6.18 7.44 -0.52
N PRO A 105 -5.89 8.75 -0.62
CA PRO A 105 -6.67 9.75 0.10
C PRO A 105 -8.16 9.75 -0.25
N GLY A 106 -8.50 9.41 -1.50
CA GLY A 106 -9.88 9.32 -2.00
C GLY A 106 -10.53 7.94 -1.89
N GLY A 107 -9.85 6.94 -1.33
CA GLY A 107 -10.38 5.58 -1.12
C GLY A 107 -10.55 4.72 -2.36
N ASP A 108 -9.90 5.07 -3.47
CA ASP A 108 -9.95 4.42 -4.77
C ASP A 108 -9.25 3.05 -4.75
N SER A 109 -9.50 2.21 -5.76
CA SER A 109 -8.80 0.92 -5.92
C SER A 109 -7.39 1.13 -6.49
N ILE A 110 -6.56 0.08 -6.45
CA ILE A 110 -5.22 0.05 -7.06
C ILE A 110 -5.29 0.47 -8.54
N SER A 111 -4.41 1.39 -8.94
CA SER A 111 -4.37 2.07 -10.24
C SER A 111 -3.37 1.45 -11.22
N LEU A 112 -3.47 1.77 -12.52
CA LEU A 112 -2.50 1.32 -13.52
C LEU A 112 -1.05 1.77 -13.22
N PRO A 113 -0.78 3.03 -12.84
CA PRO A 113 0.55 3.45 -12.43
C PRO A 113 1.15 2.61 -11.28
N GLU A 114 0.35 2.25 -10.29
CA GLU A 114 0.77 1.38 -9.18
C GLU A 114 1.12 -0.03 -9.63
N LEU A 115 0.36 -0.59 -10.58
CA LEU A 115 0.69 -1.89 -11.17
C LEU A 115 2.05 -1.85 -11.85
N TYR A 116 2.33 -0.79 -12.62
CA TYR A 116 3.67 -0.59 -13.19
C TYR A 116 4.74 -0.44 -12.12
N ALA A 117 4.46 0.30 -11.04
CA ALA A 117 5.41 0.48 -9.94
C ALA A 117 5.76 -0.85 -9.27
N ILE A 118 4.79 -1.66 -8.87
CA ILE A 118 5.06 -2.95 -8.21
C ILE A 118 5.72 -3.96 -9.16
N ALA A 119 5.39 -3.93 -10.46
CA ALA A 119 6.09 -4.74 -11.47
C ALA A 119 7.55 -4.30 -11.63
N GLY A 120 7.82 -2.99 -11.59
CA GLY A 120 9.18 -2.45 -11.57
C GLY A 120 9.97 -2.95 -10.36
N MET A 121 9.39 -2.88 -9.17
CA MET A 121 10.04 -3.38 -7.95
C MET A 121 10.26 -4.90 -7.99
N ALA A 122 9.32 -5.67 -8.53
CA ALA A 122 9.49 -7.10 -8.72
C ALA A 122 10.64 -7.46 -9.69
N ARG A 123 10.93 -6.61 -10.69
CA ARG A 123 12.09 -6.79 -11.59
C ARG A 123 13.41 -6.50 -10.88
N ILE A 124 13.43 -5.53 -9.95
CA ILE A 124 14.65 -5.14 -9.22
C ILE A 124 14.98 -6.16 -8.11
N HIS A 125 13.99 -6.54 -7.30
CA HIS A 125 14.21 -7.37 -6.11
C HIS A 125 13.93 -8.86 -6.32
N GLY A 126 13.40 -9.21 -7.49
CA GLY A 126 12.81 -10.51 -7.76
C GLY A 126 11.34 -10.58 -7.33
N PRO A 127 10.52 -11.43 -7.97
CA PRO A 127 9.09 -11.53 -7.69
C PRO A 127 8.79 -12.21 -6.35
N THR A 128 9.77 -12.95 -5.80
CA THR A 128 9.65 -13.67 -4.54
C THR A 128 10.95 -13.66 -3.77
N THR A 129 10.86 -13.70 -2.45
CA THR A 129 11.98 -13.82 -1.51
C THR A 129 11.61 -14.81 -0.40
N ARG A 130 12.48 -15.02 0.59
CA ARG A 130 12.22 -15.85 1.76
C ARG A 130 12.30 -15.04 3.05
N VAL A 131 11.31 -15.23 3.91
CA VAL A 131 11.29 -14.73 5.29
C VAL A 131 10.90 -15.91 6.18
N ARG A 132 11.69 -16.21 7.20
CA ARG A 132 11.53 -17.37 8.10
C ARG A 132 11.43 -18.69 7.34
N GLY A 133 12.23 -18.82 6.27
CA GLY A 133 12.19 -19.96 5.34
C GLY A 133 10.94 -20.04 4.45
N GLN A 134 9.93 -19.20 4.64
CA GLN A 134 8.72 -19.17 3.83
C GLN A 134 8.90 -18.28 2.60
N GLN A 135 8.44 -18.75 1.44
CA GLN A 135 8.42 -17.91 0.25
C GLN A 135 7.36 -16.82 0.40
N VAL A 136 7.79 -15.56 0.26
CA VAL A 136 6.94 -14.37 0.24
C VAL A 136 7.04 -13.76 -1.15
N SER A 137 5.89 -13.39 -1.72
CA SER A 137 5.84 -12.70 -3.01
C SER A 137 5.75 -11.20 -2.78
N ILE A 138 6.51 -10.43 -3.55
CA ILE A 138 6.41 -8.97 -3.49
C ILE A 138 4.98 -8.55 -3.84
N SER A 139 4.46 -7.57 -3.11
CA SER A 139 3.06 -7.15 -3.25
C SER A 139 2.89 -5.66 -2.98
N ILE A 140 1.70 -5.13 -3.27
CA ILE A 140 1.34 -3.74 -2.99
C ILE A 140 0.06 -3.68 -2.17
N ALA A 141 0.04 -2.85 -1.13
CA ALA A 141 -1.13 -2.58 -0.31
C ALA A 141 -1.43 -1.07 -0.26
N ALA A 142 -2.65 -0.71 -0.66
CA ALA A 142 -3.14 0.67 -0.71
C ALA A 142 -4.22 0.89 0.36
N PHE A 143 -3.88 1.62 1.42
CA PHE A 143 -4.76 1.89 2.56
C PHE A 143 -5.82 2.94 2.24
N PHE A 144 -7.03 2.73 2.76
CA PHE A 144 -8.07 3.75 2.77
C PHE A 144 -8.63 3.95 4.17
N GLY A 145 -8.95 5.20 4.48
CA GLY A 145 -9.44 5.62 5.78
C GLY A 145 -10.93 5.90 5.81
N ARG A 146 -11.44 6.10 7.02
CA ARG A 146 -12.73 6.74 7.30
C ARG A 146 -12.56 7.69 8.46
N GLU A 147 -13.42 8.69 8.55
CA GLU A 147 -13.51 9.51 9.74
C GLU A 147 -14.48 8.85 10.72
N ARG A 148 -14.06 8.71 11.98
CA ARG A 148 -14.92 8.32 13.11
C ARG A 148 -14.62 9.25 14.28
N ASP A 149 -15.66 9.87 14.83
CA ASP A 149 -15.55 10.83 15.94
C ASP A 149 -14.53 11.96 15.69
N GLY A 150 -14.48 12.45 14.44
CA GLY A 150 -13.55 13.50 14.01
C GLY A 150 -12.08 13.06 13.91
N LYS A 151 -11.80 11.76 13.93
CA LYS A 151 -10.44 11.21 13.83
C LYS A 151 -10.31 10.27 12.62
N PRO A 152 -9.16 10.32 11.91
CA PRO A 152 -8.87 9.38 10.85
C PRO A 152 -8.64 7.98 11.42
N GLU A 153 -9.37 7.00 10.91
CA GLU A 153 -9.23 5.60 11.25
C GLU A 153 -8.93 4.76 10.01
N CYS A 154 -8.24 3.64 10.23
CA CYS A 154 -8.07 2.61 9.20
C CYS A 154 -9.43 1.97 8.89
N ALA A 155 -9.90 2.14 7.65
CA ALA A 155 -11.09 1.45 7.16
C ALA A 155 -10.73 0.18 6.39
N GLY A 156 -9.50 0.05 5.89
CA GLY A 156 -9.06 -1.13 5.16
C GLY A 156 -7.92 -0.85 4.19
N PHE A 157 -7.71 -1.79 3.27
CA PHE A 157 -6.75 -1.67 2.20
C PHE A 157 -7.12 -2.50 0.98
N TYR A 158 -6.66 -2.07 -0.18
CA TYR A 158 -6.56 -2.92 -1.38
C TYR A 158 -5.22 -3.65 -1.36
N HIS A 159 -5.20 -4.90 -1.81
CA HIS A 159 -3.98 -5.71 -1.88
C HIS A 159 -3.89 -6.40 -3.23
N TYR A 160 -2.70 -6.39 -3.82
CA TYR A 160 -2.40 -7.11 -5.05
C TYR A 160 -1.06 -7.83 -4.95
N VAL A 161 -1.02 -9.10 -5.35
CA VAL A 161 0.16 -9.98 -5.30
C VAL A 161 0.44 -10.54 -6.70
N PRO A 162 1.24 -9.84 -7.53
CA PRO A 162 1.39 -10.17 -8.96
C PRO A 162 1.79 -11.63 -9.24
N ALA A 163 2.67 -12.20 -8.41
CA ALA A 163 3.19 -13.55 -8.62
C ALA A 163 2.24 -14.68 -8.17
N ARG A 164 1.13 -14.36 -7.50
CA ARG A 164 0.23 -15.36 -6.90
C ARG A 164 -1.21 -15.28 -7.38
N SER A 165 -1.65 -14.12 -7.85
CA SER A 165 -3.04 -13.92 -8.22
C SER A 165 -3.18 -12.80 -9.25
N ASP A 166 -4.22 -12.92 -10.08
CA ASP A 166 -4.73 -11.83 -10.91
C ASP A 166 -5.70 -10.92 -10.14
N GLU A 167 -6.08 -11.25 -8.91
CA GLU A 167 -7.13 -10.53 -8.17
C GLU A 167 -6.59 -9.32 -7.39
N ILE A 168 -7.20 -8.16 -7.60
CA ILE A 168 -7.13 -7.03 -6.65
C ILE A 168 -8.21 -7.26 -5.61
N ILE A 169 -7.76 -7.40 -4.36
CA ILE A 169 -8.63 -7.72 -3.23
C ILE A 169 -8.79 -6.49 -2.36
N ARG A 170 -10.02 -6.13 -2.03
CA ARG A 170 -10.36 -5.16 -1.00
C ARG A 170 -10.57 -5.86 0.32
N TYR A 171 -9.78 -5.48 1.31
CA TYR A 171 -9.94 -5.84 2.72
C TYR A 171 -10.55 -4.65 3.46
N THR A 172 -11.72 -4.84 4.06
CA THR A 172 -12.37 -3.82 4.90
C THR A 172 -12.28 -4.26 6.36
N LEU A 173 -11.82 -3.36 7.23
CA LEU A 173 -11.88 -3.55 8.68
C LEU A 173 -13.26 -3.14 9.19
N ASP A 174 -13.98 -4.09 9.77
CA ASP A 174 -15.23 -3.84 10.48
C ASP A 174 -15.19 -4.55 11.85
N GLU A 175 -15.34 -3.78 12.93
CA GLU A 175 -15.26 -4.27 14.31
C GLU A 175 -14.06 -5.20 14.60
N GLY A 176 -12.88 -4.88 14.03
CA GLY A 176 -11.66 -5.67 14.19
C GLY A 176 -11.58 -6.94 13.32
N ARG A 177 -12.57 -7.18 12.44
CA ARG A 177 -12.57 -8.28 11.48
C ARG A 177 -12.32 -7.78 10.07
N LEU A 178 -11.54 -8.57 9.31
CA LEU A 178 -11.30 -8.30 7.90
C LEU A 178 -12.36 -8.98 7.05
N LYS A 179 -13.14 -8.17 6.32
CA LYS A 179 -13.98 -8.64 5.23
C LYS A 179 -13.19 -8.56 3.92
N LYS A 180 -13.11 -9.67 3.19
CA LYS A 180 -12.41 -9.80 1.92
C LYS A 180 -13.41 -9.76 0.76
N ASN A 181 -13.20 -8.90 -0.24
CA ASN A 181 -13.94 -8.90 -1.51
C ASN A 181 -12.96 -8.75 -2.68
N VAL A 182 -13.16 -9.49 -3.76
CA VAL A 182 -12.42 -9.25 -5.01
C VAL A 182 -13.10 -8.10 -5.74
N VAL A 183 -12.35 -7.05 -6.09
CA VAL A 183 -12.91 -5.83 -6.71
C VAL A 183 -12.50 -5.66 -8.17
N ALA A 184 -11.39 -6.28 -8.57
CA ALA A 184 -10.93 -6.28 -9.95
C ALA A 184 -10.00 -7.47 -10.22
N ARG A 185 -9.77 -7.76 -11.49
CA ARG A 185 -8.72 -8.65 -11.97
C ARG A 185 -7.70 -7.88 -12.81
N VAL A 186 -6.46 -8.35 -12.83
CA VAL A 186 -5.35 -7.77 -13.57
C VAL A 186 -4.89 -8.79 -14.61
N ALA A 187 -5.05 -8.44 -15.88
CA ALA A 187 -4.49 -9.19 -16.99
C ALA A 187 -3.15 -8.56 -17.41
N TRP A 188 -2.07 -9.32 -17.32
CA TRP A 188 -0.76 -8.92 -17.82
C TRP A 188 -0.55 -9.48 -19.23
N SER A 189 -0.23 -8.62 -20.19
CA SER A 189 0.26 -9.07 -21.50
C SER A 189 1.73 -9.47 -21.43
N SER A 190 2.20 -10.15 -22.47
CA SER A 190 3.57 -10.65 -22.60
C SER A 190 4.64 -9.54 -22.59
N ASP A 191 4.29 -8.34 -23.02
CA ASP A 191 5.13 -7.14 -22.96
C ASP A 191 5.17 -6.47 -21.56
N GLY A 192 4.43 -7.03 -20.59
CA GLY A 192 4.34 -6.48 -19.23
C GLY A 192 3.38 -5.30 -19.09
N THR A 193 2.46 -5.10 -20.04
CA THR A 193 1.38 -4.11 -19.91
C THR A 193 0.20 -4.67 -19.11
N PRO A 194 -0.17 -4.06 -17.96
CA PRO A 194 -1.34 -4.49 -17.19
C PRO A 194 -2.63 -3.90 -17.77
N LYS A 195 -3.72 -4.65 -17.63
CA LYS A 195 -5.10 -4.19 -17.82
C LYS A 195 -5.93 -4.55 -16.59
N ILE A 196 -6.62 -3.56 -16.03
CA ILE A 196 -7.55 -3.75 -14.92
C ILE A 196 -8.93 -4.08 -15.49
N GLN A 197 -9.52 -5.17 -15.03
CA GLN A 197 -10.87 -5.61 -15.34
C GLN A 197 -11.69 -5.52 -14.06
N PRO A 198 -12.47 -4.44 -13.86
CA PRO A 198 -13.35 -4.32 -12.70
C PRO A 198 -14.31 -5.51 -12.64
N ILE A 199 -14.55 -6.03 -11.44
CA ILE A 199 -15.65 -6.96 -11.24
C ILE A 199 -16.90 -6.10 -11.02
N GLU A 200 -17.91 -6.24 -11.89
CA GLU A 200 -19.22 -5.66 -11.63
C GLU A 200 -19.72 -6.17 -10.27
N GLU A 201 -19.91 -5.27 -9.31
CA GLU A 201 -20.68 -5.59 -8.12
C GLU A 201 -22.09 -5.94 -8.60
N ARG A 202 -22.43 -7.24 -8.61
CA ARG A 202 -23.83 -7.64 -8.81
C ARG A 202 -24.63 -7.00 -7.67
N PRO A 203 -25.67 -6.20 -7.98
CA PRO A 203 -26.50 -5.54 -6.97
C PRO A 203 -27.18 -6.54 -6.02
#